data_AF-A0AAV7C2K8-F1
#
_entry.id   AF-A0AAV7C2K8-F1
#
_cell.length_a   1.000
_cell.length_b   1.000
_cell.length_c   1.000
_cell.angle_alpha   90.00
_cell.angle_beta   90.00
_cell.angle_gamma   90.00
#
_symmetry.space_group_name_H-M   'P 1'
#
loop_
_entity.id
_entity.type
_entity.pdbx_description
1 polymer ?
#
loop_
_entity_poly.entity_id
_entity_poly.type
_entity_poly.pdbx_seq_one_letter_code
_entity_poly.pdbx_strand_id
1 'polypeptide(L)'
;MPSTRVNIVNHTKDESFHQGTLYFLSEFVSASHSPPKDLVSHVINAVLLGADDQTTRHDAYMILMKIQRLHPATSESVAWEWNLLSEMMTKQVDKTCCLFLQYVVQTLDDDFHLCLQRRALHRCLCKSMLSCDKSFCNVKQVIHWIIDTVGQMPEHIANSFSQSDQERVVFLLQRMLSIAVEVDNSPTMNSNKIADYIFPYATVLKTRRQRERFFNSTENTLLRAKILEAIFQRSCPLLQTSDTSLTFGKILYFISNSSPSLESEGPEWERWDEMLHHIITLCLSLQTVITGHLRTPVIDRPDKILKSPESPLWQSEDIQNSDVNISISRFQQRTSLGAEPPAAILHRLFLLRSLLRMAVKR
;
A
#
# COMPACT_ATOMS: atom_id res chain seq x y z
N MET A 1 -15.60 25.91 19.49
CA MET A 1 -15.12 27.31 19.61
C MET A 1 -16.26 28.19 20.14
N PRO A 2 -15.99 29.29 20.89
CA PRO A 2 -17.02 30.25 21.29
C PRO A 2 -17.61 30.98 20.08
N SER A 3 -18.91 31.31 20.11
CA SER A 3 -19.65 31.89 18.97
C SER A 3 -19.02 33.17 18.43
N THR A 4 -18.49 34.03 19.29
CA THR A 4 -17.83 35.28 18.87
C THR A 4 -16.63 35.04 17.96
N ARG A 5 -15.83 34.00 18.24
CA ARG A 5 -14.67 33.64 17.42
C ARG A 5 -15.08 33.01 16.09
N VAL A 6 -16.15 32.20 16.11
CA VAL A 6 -16.73 31.63 14.89
C VAL A 6 -17.25 32.72 13.96
N ASN A 7 -17.89 33.76 14.50
CA ASN A 7 -18.41 34.89 13.71
C ASN A 7 -17.29 35.66 12.99
N ILE A 8 -16.12 35.85 13.64
CA ILE A 8 -14.96 36.50 13.02
C ILE A 8 -14.47 35.68 11.82
N VAL A 9 -14.34 34.36 11.99
CA VAL A 9 -13.92 33.48 10.90
C VAL A 9 -14.95 33.49 9.76
N ASN A 10 -16.25 33.41 10.09
CA ASN A 10 -17.32 33.48 9.10
C ASN A 10 -17.29 34.77 8.29
N HIS A 11 -17.02 35.92 8.91
CA HIS A 11 -16.90 37.17 8.17
C HIS A 11 -15.80 37.12 7.10
N THR A 12 -14.62 36.59 7.43
CA THR A 12 -13.54 36.44 6.44
C THR A 12 -13.86 35.41 5.36
N LYS A 13 -14.59 34.35 5.72
CA LYS A 13 -15.07 33.33 4.80
C LYS A 13 -16.07 33.92 3.80
N ASP A 14 -17.01 34.73 4.28
CA ASP A 14 -18.06 35.37 3.45
C ASP A 14 -17.45 36.40 2.49
N GLU A 15 -16.35 37.04 2.88
CA GLU A 15 -15.56 37.93 2.02
C GLU A 15 -14.60 37.19 1.06
N SER A 16 -14.57 35.85 1.09
CA SER A 16 -13.61 35.03 0.33
C SER A 16 -12.14 35.36 0.61
N PHE A 17 -11.85 35.92 1.80
CA PHE A 17 -10.49 36.26 2.22
C PHE A 17 -9.80 35.06 2.89
N HIS A 18 -9.34 34.12 2.06
CA HIS A 18 -8.79 32.83 2.50
C HIS A 18 -7.66 32.93 3.52
N GLN A 19 -6.70 33.85 3.31
CA GLN A 19 -5.58 34.03 4.24
C GLN A 19 -6.06 34.47 5.63
N GLY A 20 -7.04 35.38 5.71
CA GLY A 20 -7.66 35.78 6.97
C GLY A 20 -8.40 34.63 7.65
N THR A 21 -9.15 33.84 6.87
CA THR A 21 -9.84 32.65 7.39
C THR A 21 -8.86 31.66 8.01
N LEU A 22 -7.76 31.36 7.30
CA LEU A 22 -6.72 30.45 7.80
C LEU A 22 -5.99 31.01 9.03
N TYR A 23 -5.67 32.31 9.03
CA TYR A 23 -5.03 32.98 10.16
C TYR A 23 -5.89 32.88 11.43
N PHE A 24 -7.17 33.26 11.35
CA PHE A 24 -8.06 33.20 12.52
C PHE A 24 -8.35 31.78 12.97
N LEU A 25 -8.47 30.82 12.04
CA LEU A 25 -8.57 29.41 12.42
C LEU A 25 -7.30 28.93 13.14
N SER A 26 -6.11 29.34 12.67
CA SER A 26 -4.87 29.03 13.35
C SER A 26 -4.87 29.53 14.80
N GLU A 27 -5.28 30.77 15.02
CA GLU A 27 -5.29 31.38 16.36
C GLU A 27 -6.36 30.76 17.29
N PHE A 28 -7.52 30.41 16.75
CA PHE A 28 -8.67 30.02 17.56
C PHE A 28 -8.82 28.52 17.80
N VAL A 29 -8.25 27.67 16.94
CA VAL A 29 -8.28 26.21 17.12
C VAL A 29 -7.29 25.83 18.22
N SER A 30 -7.82 25.22 19.29
CA SER A 30 -7.06 24.71 20.44
C SER A 30 -7.59 23.34 20.87
N ALA A 31 -6.91 22.65 21.78
CA ALA A 31 -7.35 21.34 22.30
C ALA A 31 -8.77 21.34 22.90
N SER A 32 -9.25 22.48 23.40
CA SER A 32 -10.61 22.64 23.95
C SER A 32 -11.62 23.19 22.94
N HIS A 33 -11.17 23.67 21.78
CA HIS A 33 -12.02 24.37 20.83
C HIS A 33 -11.83 23.83 19.41
N SER A 34 -12.74 22.94 19.02
CA SER A 34 -12.86 22.48 17.63
C SER A 34 -13.63 23.50 16.78
N PRO A 35 -13.25 23.68 15.49
CA PRO A 35 -14.04 24.45 14.54
C PRO A 35 -15.30 23.68 14.12
N PRO A 36 -16.41 24.37 13.82
CA PRO A 36 -17.59 23.79 13.19
C PRO A 36 -17.29 23.03 11.88
N LYS A 37 -18.09 21.99 11.60
CA LYS A 37 -17.91 21.10 10.42
C LYS A 37 -18.00 21.87 9.09
N ASP A 38 -18.86 22.87 9.01
CA ASP A 38 -19.02 23.71 7.82
C ASP A 38 -17.79 24.59 7.55
N LEU A 39 -17.07 25.02 8.59
CA LEU A 39 -15.80 25.74 8.42
C LEU A 39 -14.70 24.79 7.91
N VAL A 40 -14.60 23.59 8.46
CA VAL A 40 -13.64 22.59 7.97
C VAL A 40 -13.94 22.24 6.51
N SER A 41 -15.21 22.03 6.17
CA SER A 41 -15.65 21.77 4.79
C SER A 41 -15.33 22.94 3.86
N HIS A 42 -15.49 24.18 4.31
CA HIS A 42 -15.09 25.36 3.53
C HIS A 42 -13.57 25.40 3.29
N VAL A 43 -12.75 25.14 4.32
CA VAL A 43 -11.28 25.09 4.16
C VAL A 43 -10.88 24.02 3.14
N ILE A 44 -11.53 22.86 3.14
CA ILE A 44 -11.27 21.81 2.15
C ILE A 44 -11.68 22.29 0.75
N ASN A 45 -12.94 22.67 0.55
CA ASN A 45 -13.48 22.88 -0.79
C ASN A 45 -13.07 24.21 -1.42
N ALA A 46 -13.15 25.31 -0.67
CA ALA A 46 -12.90 26.65 -1.21
C ALA A 46 -11.42 27.03 -1.15
N VAL A 47 -10.68 26.55 -0.15
CA VAL A 47 -9.29 26.99 0.07
C VAL A 47 -8.29 25.95 -0.43
N LEU A 48 -8.29 24.73 0.11
CA LEU A 48 -7.34 23.69 -0.29
C LEU A 48 -7.55 23.31 -1.77
N LEU A 49 -8.79 23.05 -2.17
CA LEU A 49 -9.10 22.62 -3.54
C LEU A 49 -9.32 23.80 -4.49
N GLY A 50 -9.69 24.98 -3.98
CA GLY A 50 -10.14 26.12 -4.79
C GLY A 50 -9.17 27.31 -4.89
N ALA A 51 -8.19 27.47 -4.00
CA ALA A 51 -7.29 28.62 -4.04
C ALA A 51 -6.39 28.59 -5.29
N ASP A 52 -6.07 29.76 -5.86
CA ASP A 52 -5.21 29.86 -7.04
C ASP A 52 -3.72 29.68 -6.70
N ASP A 53 -3.31 30.10 -5.50
CA ASP A 53 -1.91 30.12 -5.09
C ASP A 53 -1.50 28.91 -4.22
N GLN A 54 -0.26 28.44 -4.43
CA GLN A 54 0.25 27.25 -3.73
C GLN A 54 0.48 27.49 -2.24
N THR A 55 0.77 28.72 -1.83
CA THR A 55 1.06 29.09 -0.44
C THR A 55 -0.19 28.95 0.44
N THR A 56 -1.29 29.59 0.05
CA THR A 56 -2.60 29.49 0.72
C THR A 56 -3.08 28.04 0.75
N ARG A 57 -2.86 27.27 -0.32
CA ARG A 57 -3.19 25.85 -0.35
C ARG A 57 -2.40 25.03 0.68
N HIS A 58 -1.09 25.29 0.79
CA HIS A 58 -0.26 24.64 1.78
C HIS A 58 -0.67 25.03 3.21
N ASP A 59 -0.96 26.31 3.44
CA ASP A 59 -1.45 26.79 4.74
C ASP A 59 -2.78 26.13 5.12
N ALA A 60 -3.70 25.96 4.15
CA ALA A 60 -4.95 25.22 4.36
C ALA A 60 -4.70 23.77 4.78
N TYR A 61 -3.79 23.08 4.09
CA TYR A 61 -3.36 21.74 4.48
C TYR A 61 -2.81 21.73 5.92
N MET A 62 -1.94 22.68 6.28
CA MET A 62 -1.35 22.75 7.62
C MET A 62 -2.40 23.00 8.72
N ILE A 63 -3.41 23.84 8.46
CA ILE A 63 -4.53 24.06 9.38
C ILE A 63 -5.40 22.80 9.52
N LEU A 64 -5.70 22.11 8.42
CA LEU A 64 -6.45 20.84 8.47
C LEU A 64 -5.69 19.78 9.29
N MET A 65 -4.37 19.69 9.11
CA MET A 65 -3.53 18.79 9.91
C MET A 65 -3.49 19.18 11.39
N LYS A 66 -3.45 20.48 11.71
CA LYS A 66 -3.54 20.98 13.09
C LYS A 66 -4.88 20.61 13.72
N ILE A 67 -5.99 20.78 12.98
CA ILE A 67 -7.33 20.40 13.44
C ILE A 67 -7.36 18.90 13.71
N GLN A 68 -6.91 18.06 12.77
CA GLN A 68 -6.91 16.60 12.92
C GLN A 68 -6.09 16.15 14.13
N ARG A 69 -4.93 16.77 14.38
CA ARG A 69 -4.09 16.46 15.54
C ARG A 69 -4.76 16.79 16.88
N LEU A 70 -5.49 17.90 16.94
CA LEU A 70 -6.16 18.36 18.18
C LEU A 70 -7.53 17.72 18.38
N HIS A 71 -8.22 17.42 17.29
CA HIS A 71 -9.59 16.90 17.24
C HIS A 71 -9.67 15.79 16.17
N PRO A 72 -9.21 14.56 16.48
CA PRO A 72 -9.19 13.48 15.51
C PRO A 72 -10.58 13.20 14.92
N ALA A 73 -10.65 13.14 13.59
CA ALA A 73 -11.88 12.84 12.90
C ALA A 73 -12.39 11.42 13.22
N THR A 74 -13.71 11.28 13.19
CA THR A 74 -14.45 10.03 13.38
C THR A 74 -15.45 9.89 12.23
N SER A 75 -16.12 8.74 12.10
CA SER A 75 -17.15 8.54 11.08
C SER A 75 -18.24 9.63 11.03
N GLU A 76 -18.51 10.31 12.15
CA GLU A 76 -19.52 11.37 12.23
C GLU A 76 -18.95 12.77 11.93
N SER A 77 -17.67 13.00 12.28
CA SER A 77 -17.05 14.32 12.23
C SER A 77 -16.22 14.59 10.97
N VAL A 78 -15.95 13.58 10.14
CA VAL A 78 -15.25 13.79 8.86
C VAL A 78 -15.99 14.80 7.99
N ALA A 79 -15.25 15.78 7.48
CA ALA A 79 -15.76 16.90 6.68
C ALA A 79 -15.62 16.72 5.16
N TRP A 80 -15.00 15.63 4.72
CA TRP A 80 -14.85 15.24 3.30
C TRP A 80 -15.53 13.90 3.03
N GLU A 81 -15.93 13.67 1.78
CA GLU A 81 -16.58 12.42 1.38
C GLU A 81 -15.70 11.64 0.39
N TRP A 82 -15.93 10.33 0.31
CA TRP A 82 -15.23 9.46 -0.63
C TRP A 82 -15.43 9.91 -2.09
N ASN A 83 -16.63 10.41 -2.43
CA ASN A 83 -16.93 10.90 -3.78
C ASN A 83 -16.03 12.06 -4.19
N LEU A 84 -15.73 12.98 -3.27
CA LEU A 84 -14.83 14.10 -3.52
C LEU A 84 -13.40 13.62 -3.80
N LEU A 85 -12.90 12.65 -3.02
CA LEU A 85 -11.60 12.03 -3.29
C LEU A 85 -11.59 11.34 -4.65
N SER A 86 -12.64 10.57 -4.96
CA SER A 86 -12.75 9.84 -6.22
C SER A 86 -12.77 10.78 -7.42
N GLU A 87 -13.52 11.87 -7.34
CA GLU A 87 -13.56 12.89 -8.39
C GLU A 87 -12.17 13.49 -8.63
N MET A 88 -11.45 13.79 -7.55
CA MET A 88 -10.12 14.39 -7.64
C MET A 88 -9.09 13.44 -8.24
N MET A 89 -9.07 12.19 -7.78
CA MET A 89 -8.14 11.16 -8.29
C MET A 89 -8.42 10.80 -9.76
N THR A 90 -9.65 10.98 -10.25
CA THR A 90 -10.03 10.60 -11.63
C THR A 90 -9.79 11.72 -12.65
N LYS A 91 -9.90 13.00 -12.27
CA LYS A 91 -9.75 14.13 -13.20
C LYS A 91 -8.30 14.31 -13.65
N GLN A 92 -7.41 14.64 -12.72
CA GLN A 92 -5.99 14.83 -12.95
C GLN A 92 -5.25 14.81 -11.61
N VAL A 93 -4.23 13.97 -11.51
CA VAL A 93 -3.38 13.92 -10.32
C VAL A 93 -2.36 15.05 -10.40
N ASP A 94 -2.57 16.10 -9.62
CA ASP A 94 -1.70 17.28 -9.49
C ASP A 94 -1.27 17.50 -8.02
N LYS A 95 -0.62 18.63 -7.74
CA LYS A 95 -0.17 18.98 -6.38
C LYS A 95 -1.34 19.16 -5.41
N THR A 96 -2.45 19.69 -5.89
CA THR A 96 -3.68 19.89 -5.09
C THR A 96 -4.25 18.55 -4.67
N CYS A 97 -4.40 17.64 -5.63
CA CYS A 97 -4.82 16.26 -5.40
C CYS A 97 -3.88 15.54 -4.43
N CYS A 98 -2.56 15.73 -4.57
CA CYS A 98 -1.57 15.12 -3.69
C CYS A 98 -1.70 15.60 -2.22
N LEU A 99 -1.88 16.90 -1.99
CA LEU A 99 -2.10 17.46 -0.64
C LEU A 99 -3.42 16.96 -0.04
N PHE A 100 -4.49 16.92 -0.83
CA PHE A 100 -5.78 16.43 -0.37
C PHE A 100 -5.75 14.94 -0.05
N LEU A 101 -5.17 14.11 -0.93
CA LEU A 101 -4.95 12.69 -0.68
C LEU A 101 -4.11 12.48 0.59
N GLN A 102 -3.04 13.28 0.77
CA GLN A 102 -2.22 13.19 1.96
C GLN A 102 -3.04 13.48 3.24
N TYR A 103 -3.85 14.53 3.23
CA TYR A 103 -4.73 14.85 4.36
C TYR A 103 -5.71 13.71 4.65
N VAL A 104 -6.33 13.14 3.62
CA VAL A 104 -7.25 12.00 3.75
C VAL A 104 -6.55 10.77 4.33
N VAL A 105 -5.40 10.37 3.76
CA VAL A 105 -4.65 9.20 4.21
C VAL A 105 -4.15 9.38 5.64
N GLN A 106 -3.64 10.56 6.00
CA GLN A 106 -3.21 10.82 7.37
C GLN A 106 -4.39 10.79 8.36
N THR A 107 -5.55 11.32 7.96
CA THR A 107 -6.78 11.26 8.76
C THR A 107 -7.21 9.81 9.02
N LEU A 108 -7.18 8.98 7.98
CA LEU A 108 -7.46 7.53 8.08
C LEU A 108 -6.43 6.84 8.97
N ASP A 109 -5.14 7.15 8.79
CA ASP A 109 -4.06 6.52 9.54
C ASP A 109 -4.13 6.81 11.04
N ASP A 110 -4.36 8.08 11.40
CA ASP A 110 -4.53 8.52 12.78
C ASP A 110 -5.74 7.83 13.44
N ASP A 111 -6.88 7.75 12.74
CA ASP A 111 -8.08 7.03 13.20
C ASP A 111 -7.82 5.52 13.37
N PHE A 112 -7.14 4.90 12.41
CA PHE A 112 -6.79 3.48 12.48
C PHE A 112 -5.93 3.19 13.70
N HIS A 113 -4.88 3.99 13.94
CA HIS A 113 -3.98 3.84 15.07
C HIS A 113 -4.71 4.08 16.41
N LEU A 114 -5.55 5.11 16.50
CA LEU A 114 -6.35 5.39 17.69
C LEU A 114 -7.31 4.23 18.00
N CYS A 115 -7.99 3.71 16.98
CA CYS A 115 -8.92 2.59 17.14
C CYS A 115 -8.20 1.28 17.45
N LEU A 116 -7.00 1.07 16.91
CA LEU A 116 -6.16 -0.08 17.24
C LEU A 116 -5.76 -0.07 18.72
N GLN A 117 -5.29 1.07 19.24
CA GLN A 117 -4.96 1.23 20.67
C GLN A 117 -6.18 0.95 21.57
N ARG A 118 -7.37 1.34 21.13
CA ARG A 118 -8.63 1.10 21.84
C ARG A 118 -9.24 -0.29 21.59
N ARG A 119 -8.59 -1.14 20.77
CA ARG A 119 -9.12 -2.43 20.30
C ARG A 119 -10.53 -2.34 19.70
N ALA A 120 -10.82 -1.23 19.01
CA ALA A 120 -12.17 -0.86 18.53
C ALA A 120 -12.23 -0.63 17.00
N LEU A 121 -11.46 -1.39 16.21
CA LEU A 121 -11.42 -1.25 14.74
C LEU A 121 -12.81 -1.34 14.06
N HIS A 122 -13.77 -2.04 14.66
CA HIS A 122 -15.14 -2.11 14.12
C HIS A 122 -15.86 -0.75 14.07
N ARG A 123 -15.39 0.27 14.80
CA ARG A 123 -15.95 1.63 14.84
C ARG A 123 -15.10 2.67 14.10
N CYS A 124 -13.93 2.28 13.59
CA CYS A 124 -13.02 3.23 12.98
C CYS A 124 -13.60 3.76 11.65
N LEU A 125 -13.28 5.01 11.33
CA LEU A 125 -13.59 5.60 10.03
C LEU A 125 -13.07 4.70 8.90
N CYS A 126 -11.88 4.14 9.07
CA CYS A 126 -11.28 3.23 8.08
C CYS A 126 -12.18 2.03 7.76
N LYS A 127 -12.96 1.51 8.71
CA LYS A 127 -13.87 0.38 8.49
C LYS A 127 -15.04 0.78 7.57
N SER A 128 -15.47 2.04 7.62
CA SER A 128 -16.51 2.54 6.72
C SER A 128 -16.01 2.81 5.30
N MET A 129 -14.72 3.17 5.17
CA MET A 129 -14.13 3.61 3.90
C MET A 129 -13.37 2.51 3.17
N LEU A 130 -12.65 1.64 3.89
CA LEU A 130 -11.66 0.70 3.35
C LEU A 130 -11.90 -0.76 3.78
N SER A 131 -13.08 -1.08 4.31
CA SER A 131 -13.44 -2.47 4.61
C SER A 131 -13.56 -3.29 3.33
N CYS A 132 -12.91 -4.45 3.31
CA CYS A 132 -13.07 -5.45 2.27
C CYS A 132 -14.46 -6.11 2.31
N ASP A 133 -15.14 -6.09 3.46
CA ASP A 133 -16.49 -6.63 3.59
C ASP A 133 -17.57 -5.64 3.15
N LYS A 134 -17.45 -4.37 3.59
CA LYS A 134 -18.52 -3.37 3.46
C LYS A 134 -18.32 -2.39 2.31
N SER A 135 -17.10 -1.98 2.05
CA SER A 135 -16.78 -0.87 1.14
C SER A 135 -15.72 -1.28 0.11
N PHE A 136 -15.79 -2.52 -0.37
CA PHE A 136 -14.79 -3.05 -1.31
C PHE A 136 -14.77 -2.28 -2.64
N CYS A 137 -15.86 -1.60 -3.03
CA CYS A 137 -15.85 -0.69 -4.18
C CYS A 137 -14.79 0.42 -4.05
N ASN A 138 -14.59 0.96 -2.85
CA ASN A 138 -13.59 1.98 -2.57
C ASN A 138 -12.17 1.38 -2.68
N VAL A 139 -11.97 0.17 -2.13
CA VAL A 139 -10.70 -0.56 -2.25
C VAL A 139 -10.35 -0.83 -3.71
N LYS A 140 -11.34 -1.21 -4.54
CA LYS A 140 -11.15 -1.36 -5.99
C LYS A 140 -10.71 -0.05 -6.66
N GLN A 141 -11.33 1.08 -6.30
CA GLN A 141 -10.91 2.38 -6.85
C GLN A 141 -9.47 2.74 -6.47
N VAL A 142 -9.06 2.49 -5.23
CA VAL A 142 -7.65 2.66 -4.81
C VAL A 142 -6.71 1.82 -5.65
N ILE A 143 -7.07 0.57 -5.94
CA ILE A 143 -6.29 -0.32 -6.82
C ILE A 143 -6.17 0.27 -8.22
N HIS A 144 -7.26 0.75 -8.81
CA HIS A 144 -7.23 1.41 -10.13
C HIS A 144 -6.31 2.63 -10.11
N TRP A 145 -6.42 3.51 -9.12
CA TRP A 145 -5.56 4.69 -9.01
C TRP A 145 -4.07 4.33 -8.88
N ILE A 146 -3.72 3.24 -8.18
CA ILE A 146 -2.34 2.75 -8.11
C ILE A 146 -1.87 2.29 -9.49
N ILE A 147 -2.65 1.45 -10.16
CA ILE A 147 -2.28 0.89 -11.46
C ILE A 147 -2.14 2.00 -12.51
N ASP A 148 -3.06 2.97 -12.52
CA ASP A 148 -3.00 4.11 -13.43
C ASP A 148 -1.76 4.98 -13.15
N THR A 149 -1.50 5.31 -11.88
CA THR A 149 -0.35 6.15 -11.49
C THR A 149 0.99 5.46 -11.77
N VAL A 150 1.07 4.13 -11.57
CA VAL A 150 2.27 3.35 -11.88
C VAL A 150 2.43 3.17 -13.40
N GLY A 151 1.33 2.92 -14.11
CA GLY A 151 1.29 2.68 -15.55
C GLY A 151 1.61 3.92 -16.38
N GLN A 152 1.24 5.11 -15.89
CA GLN A 152 1.65 6.37 -16.51
C GLN A 152 3.17 6.56 -16.41
N MET A 153 3.89 6.32 -17.50
CA MET A 153 5.30 6.69 -17.62
C MET A 153 5.40 8.21 -17.83
N PRO A 154 6.37 8.89 -17.21
CA PRO A 154 6.58 10.33 -17.38
C PRO A 154 7.26 10.61 -18.74
N GLU A 155 6.64 10.21 -19.85
CA GLU A 155 7.24 10.48 -21.16
C GLU A 155 6.84 11.85 -21.74
N HIS A 156 5.74 12.47 -21.31
CA HIS A 156 5.39 13.82 -21.81
C HIS A 156 4.48 14.62 -20.86
N ILE A 157 4.76 14.64 -19.56
CA ILE A 157 4.06 15.60 -18.68
C ILE A 157 4.85 16.90 -18.68
N ALA A 158 4.52 17.78 -19.63
CA ALA A 158 4.93 19.18 -19.70
C ALA A 158 4.36 20.04 -18.54
N ASN A 159 4.00 19.42 -17.42
CA ASN A 159 3.39 20.08 -16.27
C ASN A 159 4.21 19.80 -15.01
N SER A 160 4.18 20.77 -14.11
CA SER A 160 4.88 20.93 -12.83
C SER A 160 4.76 19.79 -11.79
N PHE A 161 4.25 18.61 -12.15
CA PHE A 161 4.07 17.45 -11.29
C PHE A 161 5.24 16.47 -11.47
N SER A 162 6.09 16.37 -10.45
CA SER A 162 7.35 15.65 -10.56
C SER A 162 7.18 14.13 -10.40
N GLN A 163 8.20 13.37 -10.79
CA GLN A 163 8.27 11.94 -10.48
C GLN A 163 8.17 11.67 -8.97
N SER A 164 8.75 12.53 -8.13
CA SER A 164 8.67 12.39 -6.66
C SER A 164 7.23 12.57 -6.15
N ASP A 165 6.45 13.46 -6.77
CA ASP A 165 5.04 13.66 -6.39
C ASP A 165 4.20 12.43 -6.77
N GLN A 166 4.45 11.83 -7.94
CA GLN A 166 3.80 10.57 -8.32
C GLN A 166 4.16 9.42 -7.37
N GLU A 167 5.44 9.28 -7.00
CA GLU A 167 5.88 8.26 -6.04
C GLU A 167 5.21 8.43 -4.69
N ARG A 168 5.03 9.68 -4.24
CA ARG A 168 4.29 9.99 -3.03
C ARG A 168 2.82 9.59 -3.12
N VAL A 169 2.16 9.86 -4.25
CA VAL A 169 0.76 9.42 -4.47
C VAL A 169 0.67 7.90 -4.39
N VAL A 170 1.56 7.17 -5.07
CA VAL A 170 1.57 5.70 -5.00
C VAL A 170 1.76 5.23 -3.56
N PHE A 171 2.68 5.82 -2.80
CA PHE A 171 2.90 5.47 -1.39
C PHE A 171 1.64 5.71 -0.53
N LEU A 172 0.97 6.86 -0.69
CA LEU A 172 -0.26 7.18 0.03
C LEU A 172 -1.38 6.16 -0.28
N LEU A 173 -1.54 5.78 -1.55
CA LEU A 173 -2.52 4.78 -1.95
C LEU A 173 -2.19 3.37 -1.44
N GLN A 174 -0.90 3.00 -1.44
CA GLN A 174 -0.44 1.73 -0.86
C GLN A 174 -0.68 1.68 0.65
N ARG A 175 -0.58 2.82 1.34
CA ARG A 175 -0.97 2.92 2.75
C ARG A 175 -2.45 2.64 2.96
N MET A 176 -3.32 3.16 2.09
CA MET A 176 -4.76 2.84 2.14
C MET A 176 -5.03 1.35 1.95
N LEU A 177 -4.34 0.67 1.02
CA LEU A 177 -4.43 -0.78 0.88
C LEU A 177 -3.91 -1.53 2.11
N SER A 178 -2.85 -1.04 2.74
CA SER A 178 -2.33 -1.60 3.99
C SER A 178 -3.37 -1.56 5.10
N ILE A 179 -4.08 -0.42 5.26
CA ILE A 179 -5.20 -0.28 6.20
C ILE A 179 -6.34 -1.25 5.82
N ALA A 180 -6.69 -1.35 4.54
CA ALA A 180 -7.77 -2.23 4.06
C ALA A 180 -7.53 -3.72 4.37
N VAL A 181 -6.27 -4.16 4.32
CA VAL A 181 -5.88 -5.52 4.73
C VAL A 181 -6.19 -5.78 6.21
N GLU A 182 -5.99 -4.78 7.07
CA GLU A 182 -6.02 -4.98 8.52
C GLU A 182 -7.37 -4.66 9.17
N VAL A 183 -8.12 -3.71 8.61
CA VAL A 183 -9.26 -3.07 9.28
C VAL A 183 -10.42 -4.02 9.60
N ASP A 184 -10.54 -5.14 8.87
CA ASP A 184 -11.59 -6.13 9.13
C ASP A 184 -11.23 -7.21 10.16
N ASN A 185 -10.02 -7.18 10.74
CA ASN A 185 -9.49 -8.26 11.58
C ASN A 185 -9.41 -9.62 10.86
N SER A 186 -9.27 -9.62 9.54
CA SER A 186 -9.13 -10.84 8.73
C SER A 186 -8.04 -10.69 7.66
N PRO A 187 -6.78 -10.41 8.06
CA PRO A 187 -5.72 -10.00 7.12
C PRO A 187 -5.43 -11.04 6.03
N THR A 188 -5.56 -12.34 6.33
CA THR A 188 -5.39 -13.39 5.32
C THR A 188 -6.51 -13.38 4.28
N MET A 189 -7.76 -13.24 4.69
CA MET A 189 -8.90 -13.18 3.77
C MET A 189 -8.87 -11.90 2.94
N ASN A 190 -8.57 -10.77 3.58
CA ASN A 190 -8.52 -9.47 2.92
C ASN A 190 -7.37 -9.39 1.91
N SER A 191 -6.17 -9.84 2.29
CA SER A 191 -5.03 -9.87 1.37
C SER A 191 -5.27 -10.80 0.16
N ASN A 192 -5.91 -11.95 0.34
CA ASN A 192 -6.33 -12.81 -0.78
C ASN A 192 -7.33 -12.07 -1.69
N LYS A 193 -8.42 -11.53 -1.13
CA LYS A 193 -9.46 -10.83 -1.89
C LYS A 193 -8.92 -9.63 -2.68
N ILE A 194 -8.02 -8.85 -2.06
CA ILE A 194 -7.35 -7.74 -2.71
C ILE A 194 -6.40 -8.25 -3.81
N ALA A 195 -5.57 -9.26 -3.52
CA ALA A 195 -4.64 -9.83 -4.49
C ALA A 195 -5.35 -10.41 -5.72
N ASP A 196 -6.45 -11.12 -5.54
CA ASP A 196 -7.28 -11.67 -6.61
C ASP A 196 -7.82 -10.56 -7.53
N TYR A 197 -8.19 -9.42 -6.95
CA TYR A 197 -8.65 -8.26 -7.73
C TYR A 197 -7.52 -7.51 -8.42
N ILE A 198 -6.36 -7.34 -7.75
CA ILE A 198 -5.18 -6.67 -8.31
C ILE A 198 -4.57 -7.46 -9.47
N PHE A 199 -4.58 -8.79 -9.36
CA PHE A 199 -3.81 -9.68 -10.23
C PHE A 199 -3.97 -9.39 -11.74
N PRO A 200 -5.20 -9.29 -12.30
CA PRO A 200 -5.39 -9.00 -13.73
C PRO A 200 -4.75 -7.68 -14.18
N TYR A 201 -4.72 -6.68 -13.30
CA TYR A 201 -4.17 -5.36 -13.60
C TYR A 201 -2.64 -5.32 -13.46
N ALA A 202 -2.10 -6.01 -12.46
CA ALA A 202 -0.65 -6.14 -12.28
C ALA A 202 0.01 -6.86 -13.47
N THR A 203 -0.68 -7.82 -14.09
CA THR A 203 -0.19 -8.51 -15.29
C THR A 203 -0.17 -7.64 -16.55
N VAL A 204 -0.94 -6.55 -16.58
CA VAL A 204 -1.01 -5.63 -17.73
C VAL A 204 0.10 -4.57 -17.69
N LEU A 205 0.82 -4.43 -16.58
CA LEU A 205 1.99 -3.55 -16.49
C LEU A 205 3.07 -4.02 -17.47
N LYS A 206 3.25 -3.25 -18.55
CA LYS A 206 4.01 -3.63 -19.75
C LYS A 206 5.52 -3.67 -19.51
N THR A 207 6.04 -2.73 -18.72
CA THR A 207 7.49 -2.61 -18.52
C THR A 207 7.94 -3.19 -17.19
N ARG A 208 9.15 -3.76 -17.16
CA ARG A 208 9.82 -4.19 -15.93
C ARG A 208 9.86 -3.08 -14.88
N ARG A 209 10.14 -1.84 -15.30
CA ARG A 209 10.18 -0.66 -14.41
C ARG A 209 8.84 -0.39 -13.74
N GLN A 210 7.71 -0.50 -14.46
CA GLN A 210 6.38 -0.36 -13.88
C GLN A 210 6.12 -1.41 -12.81
N ARG A 211 6.47 -2.67 -13.11
CA ARG A 211 6.27 -3.79 -12.18
C ARG A 211 7.14 -3.66 -10.93
N GLU A 212 8.42 -3.32 -11.10
CA GLU A 212 9.33 -3.03 -9.99
C GLU A 212 8.80 -1.86 -9.14
N ARG A 213 8.35 -0.76 -9.76
CA ARG A 213 7.75 0.38 -9.04
C ARG A 213 6.52 -0.07 -8.24
N PHE A 214 5.64 -0.88 -8.84
CA PHE A 214 4.47 -1.42 -8.17
C PHE A 214 4.86 -2.26 -6.94
N PHE A 215 5.67 -3.31 -7.11
CA PHE A 215 6.02 -4.22 -6.01
C PHE A 215 6.87 -3.58 -4.92
N ASN A 216 7.78 -2.67 -5.29
CA ASN A 216 8.60 -1.95 -4.32
C ASN A 216 7.76 -0.95 -3.51
N SER A 217 6.67 -0.43 -4.08
CA SER A 217 5.75 0.46 -3.37
C SER A 217 4.74 -0.26 -2.47
N THR A 218 4.49 -1.57 -2.65
CA THR A 218 3.55 -2.33 -1.81
C THR A 218 4.05 -2.42 -0.37
N GLU A 219 3.45 -1.61 0.51
CA GLU A 219 3.84 -1.48 1.93
C GLU A 219 3.46 -2.72 2.74
N ASN A 220 2.25 -3.25 2.55
CA ASN A 220 1.79 -4.43 3.28
C ASN A 220 2.45 -5.70 2.72
N THR A 221 3.38 -6.28 3.49
CA THR A 221 4.18 -7.43 3.04
C THR A 221 3.37 -8.71 2.87
N LEU A 222 2.27 -8.89 3.61
CA LEU A 222 1.34 -10.00 3.39
C LEU A 222 0.64 -9.85 2.04
N LEU A 223 0.13 -8.66 1.72
CA LEU A 223 -0.48 -8.38 0.43
C LEU A 223 0.53 -8.56 -0.71
N ARG A 224 1.75 -8.02 -0.56
CA ARG A 224 2.83 -8.20 -1.55
C ARG A 224 3.13 -9.67 -1.80
N ALA A 225 3.22 -10.48 -0.75
CA ALA A 225 3.41 -11.92 -0.87
C ALA A 225 2.24 -12.60 -1.60
N LYS A 226 0.99 -12.18 -1.33
CA LYS A 226 -0.21 -12.72 -1.99
C LYS A 226 -0.32 -12.38 -3.46
N ILE A 227 0.00 -11.14 -3.85
CA ILE A 227 0.01 -10.76 -5.27
C ILE A 227 1.06 -11.56 -6.03
N LEU A 228 2.28 -11.66 -5.49
CA LEU A 228 3.35 -12.46 -6.11
C LEU A 228 3.00 -13.95 -6.16
N GLU A 229 2.42 -14.50 -5.09
CA GLU A 229 1.90 -15.87 -5.07
C GLU A 229 0.90 -16.10 -6.22
N ALA A 230 -0.09 -15.22 -6.41
CA ALA A 230 -1.08 -15.33 -7.48
C ALA A 230 -0.42 -15.35 -8.87
N ILE A 231 0.58 -14.49 -9.10
CA ILE A 231 1.34 -14.44 -10.36
C ILE A 231 2.06 -15.76 -10.63
N PHE A 232 2.76 -16.29 -9.63
CA PHE A 232 3.50 -17.55 -9.80
C PHE A 232 2.58 -18.77 -9.90
N GLN A 233 1.46 -18.80 -9.18
CA GLN A 233 0.46 -19.87 -9.28
C GLN A 233 -0.12 -19.95 -10.70
N ARG A 234 -0.48 -18.83 -11.32
CA ARG A 234 -1.00 -18.84 -12.69
C ARG A 234 0.03 -19.35 -13.70
N SER A 235 1.29 -19.06 -13.44
CA SER A 235 2.45 -19.45 -14.25
C SER A 235 2.88 -20.92 -14.03
N CYS A 236 2.21 -21.64 -13.13
CA CYS A 236 2.50 -23.04 -12.79
C CYS A 236 1.25 -23.92 -12.99
N PRO A 237 1.16 -24.72 -14.06
CA PRO A 237 -0.04 -25.49 -14.40
C PRO A 237 -0.57 -26.40 -13.27
N LEU A 238 0.34 -27.02 -12.51
CA LEU A 238 0.01 -28.00 -11.46
C LEU A 238 -0.46 -27.39 -10.13
N LEU A 239 -0.27 -26.08 -9.92
CA LEU A 239 -0.69 -25.38 -8.68
C LEU A 239 -1.88 -24.45 -8.90
N GLN A 240 -2.47 -24.43 -10.10
CA GLN A 240 -3.65 -23.60 -10.40
C GLN A 240 -4.87 -24.00 -9.56
N THR A 241 -4.89 -25.21 -9.00
CA THR A 241 -5.99 -25.77 -8.20
C THR A 241 -5.62 -25.97 -6.73
N SER A 242 -4.43 -25.55 -6.28
CA SER A 242 -4.00 -25.75 -4.90
C SER A 242 -4.34 -24.54 -4.03
N ASP A 243 -5.29 -24.71 -3.11
CA ASP A 243 -5.65 -23.71 -2.08
C ASP A 243 -4.67 -23.71 -0.89
N THR A 244 -3.52 -24.36 -1.03
CA THR A 244 -2.51 -24.42 0.02
C THR A 244 -1.91 -23.04 0.28
N SER A 245 -1.75 -22.71 1.57
CA SER A 245 -1.13 -21.48 2.01
C SER A 245 0.29 -21.32 1.46
N LEU A 246 0.71 -20.06 1.27
CA LEU A 246 2.07 -19.77 0.84
C LEU A 246 3.10 -20.30 1.83
N THR A 247 3.98 -21.14 1.30
CA THR A 247 5.05 -21.82 2.02
C THR A 247 6.38 -21.66 1.27
N PHE A 248 7.52 -21.75 1.97
CA PHE A 248 8.83 -21.82 1.32
C PHE A 248 8.95 -23.05 0.39
N GLY A 249 8.26 -24.15 0.70
CA GLY A 249 8.19 -25.33 -0.16
C GLY A 249 7.49 -25.02 -1.49
N LYS A 250 6.41 -24.23 -1.44
CA LYS A 250 5.74 -23.70 -2.64
C LYS A 250 6.66 -22.75 -3.43
N ILE A 251 7.50 -21.97 -2.75
CA ILE A 251 8.51 -21.14 -3.42
C ILE A 251 9.57 -22.00 -4.12
N LEU A 252 10.09 -23.06 -3.50
CA LEU A 252 11.00 -24.01 -4.16
C LEU A 252 10.37 -24.64 -5.40
N TYR A 253 9.07 -24.95 -5.30
CA TYR A 253 8.31 -25.43 -6.44
C TYR A 253 8.22 -24.38 -7.55
N PHE A 254 7.93 -23.11 -7.24
CA PHE A 254 7.94 -22.03 -8.24
C PHE A 254 9.31 -21.89 -8.91
N ILE A 255 10.40 -21.87 -8.16
CA ILE A 255 11.77 -21.83 -8.70
C ILE A 255 12.02 -22.93 -9.73
N SER A 256 11.50 -24.12 -9.46
CA SER A 256 11.70 -25.28 -10.34
C SER A 256 10.78 -25.29 -11.57
N ASN A 257 9.56 -24.74 -11.46
CA ASN A 257 8.49 -25.02 -12.42
C ASN A 257 7.83 -23.79 -13.06
N SER A 258 7.97 -22.58 -12.52
CA SER A 258 7.31 -21.39 -13.08
C SER A 258 8.00 -20.87 -14.33
N SER A 259 7.27 -20.53 -15.38
CA SER A 259 7.82 -19.77 -16.50
C SER A 259 7.84 -18.26 -16.18
N PRO A 260 8.74 -17.47 -16.79
CA PRO A 260 8.65 -16.02 -16.74
C PRO A 260 7.33 -15.60 -17.41
N SER A 261 6.38 -15.14 -16.61
CA SER A 261 4.98 -14.89 -17.01
C SER A 261 4.74 -13.54 -17.65
N LEU A 262 5.66 -12.60 -17.42
CA LEU A 262 5.49 -11.20 -17.76
C LEU A 262 6.26 -10.91 -19.03
N GLU A 263 5.56 -10.48 -20.07
CA GLU A 263 6.19 -10.05 -21.31
C GLU A 263 7.14 -8.88 -21.02
N SER A 264 8.36 -8.98 -21.54
CA SER A 264 9.38 -7.94 -21.49
C SER A 264 10.07 -7.88 -22.85
N GLU A 265 10.31 -6.67 -23.34
CA GLU A 265 10.94 -6.40 -24.64
C GLU A 265 12.46 -6.70 -24.68
N GLY A 266 13.01 -7.24 -23.58
CA GLY A 266 14.43 -7.58 -23.46
C GLY A 266 14.81 -9.01 -23.88
N PRO A 267 16.13 -9.31 -23.92
CA PRO A 267 16.64 -10.65 -24.11
C PRO A 267 16.09 -11.63 -23.06
N GLU A 268 15.99 -12.91 -23.42
CA GLU A 268 15.33 -13.93 -22.59
C GLU A 268 15.88 -14.00 -21.16
N TRP A 269 17.20 -13.83 -20.97
CA TRP A 269 17.82 -13.86 -19.65
C TRP A 269 17.31 -12.74 -18.71
N GLU A 270 16.88 -11.58 -19.22
CA GLU A 270 16.31 -10.51 -18.39
C GLU A 270 14.96 -10.91 -17.81
N ARG A 271 14.19 -11.71 -18.52
CA ARG A 271 12.90 -12.25 -18.03
C ARG A 271 13.14 -13.20 -16.87
N TRP A 272 14.20 -14.01 -16.95
CA TRP A 272 14.64 -14.88 -15.87
C TRP A 272 15.21 -14.09 -14.68
N ASP A 273 15.98 -13.03 -14.93
CA ASP A 273 16.46 -12.12 -13.88
C ASP A 273 15.31 -11.45 -13.11
N GLU A 274 14.31 -10.95 -13.83
CA GLU A 274 13.11 -10.35 -13.24
C GLU A 274 12.29 -11.39 -12.46
N MET A 275 12.10 -12.59 -13.01
CA MET A 275 11.43 -13.68 -12.28
C MET A 275 12.15 -14.02 -10.97
N LEU A 276 13.48 -14.11 -10.99
CA LEU A 276 14.29 -14.34 -9.79
C LEU A 276 14.15 -13.18 -8.80
N HIS A 277 14.11 -11.93 -9.28
CA HIS A 277 13.86 -10.77 -8.42
C HIS A 277 12.53 -10.91 -7.67
N HIS A 278 11.45 -11.23 -8.38
CA HIS A 278 10.13 -11.44 -7.79
C HIS A 278 10.09 -12.62 -6.80
N ILE A 279 10.80 -13.71 -7.08
CA ILE A 279 10.94 -14.84 -6.14
C ILE A 279 11.69 -14.41 -4.87
N ILE A 280 12.77 -13.64 -5.00
CA ILE A 280 13.51 -13.11 -3.85
C ILE A 280 12.61 -12.20 -3.00
N THR A 281 11.85 -11.31 -3.65
CA THR A 281 10.88 -10.44 -2.97
C THR A 281 9.78 -11.24 -2.28
N LEU A 282 9.33 -12.35 -2.88
CA LEU A 282 8.37 -13.28 -2.28
C LEU A 282 8.96 -13.99 -1.05
N CYS A 283 10.21 -14.49 -1.12
CA CYS A 283 10.92 -15.09 0.01
C CYS A 283 11.02 -14.12 1.19
N LEU A 284 11.50 -12.90 0.94
CA LEU A 284 11.64 -11.87 1.97
C LEU A 284 10.28 -11.50 2.57
N SER A 285 9.25 -11.36 1.74
CA SER A 285 7.90 -11.05 2.20
C SER A 285 7.31 -12.18 3.04
N LEU A 286 7.50 -13.44 2.65
CA LEU A 286 7.06 -14.60 3.43
C LEU A 286 7.79 -14.67 4.78
N GLN A 287 9.09 -14.42 4.80
CA GLN A 287 9.87 -14.36 6.04
C GLN A 287 9.28 -13.31 7.00
N THR A 288 9.00 -12.09 6.51
CA THR A 288 8.34 -11.04 7.30
C THR A 288 6.94 -11.42 7.75
N VAL A 289 6.16 -12.10 6.90
CA VAL A 289 4.81 -12.56 7.23
C VAL A 289 4.84 -13.56 8.38
N ILE A 290 5.80 -14.48 8.37
CA ILE A 290 5.99 -15.48 9.41
C ILE A 290 6.45 -14.81 10.70
N THR A 291 7.56 -14.07 10.67
CA THR A 291 8.15 -13.45 11.87
C THR A 291 7.26 -12.37 12.50
N GLY A 292 6.54 -11.60 11.69
CA GLY A 292 5.61 -10.57 12.16
C GLY A 292 4.20 -11.07 12.49
N HIS A 293 3.94 -12.38 12.36
CA HIS A 293 2.62 -12.97 12.51
C HIS A 293 1.52 -12.26 11.69
N LEU A 294 1.83 -11.81 10.48
CA LEU A 294 0.94 -10.92 9.71
C LEU A 294 -0.37 -11.57 9.28
N ARG A 295 -0.45 -12.91 9.29
CA ARG A 295 -1.70 -13.66 9.09
C ARG A 295 -2.68 -13.54 10.26
N THR A 296 -2.19 -13.13 11.43
CA THR A 296 -2.99 -12.88 12.63
C THR A 296 -3.52 -11.43 12.59
N PRO A 297 -4.76 -11.17 13.06
CA PRO A 297 -5.29 -9.81 13.17
C PRO A 297 -4.32 -8.90 13.91
N VAL A 298 -4.16 -7.65 13.43
CA VAL A 298 -3.22 -6.68 13.99
C VAL A 298 -3.40 -6.45 15.51
N ILE A 299 -4.63 -6.54 16.01
CA ILE A 299 -4.96 -6.39 17.43
C ILE A 299 -4.30 -7.47 18.29
N ASP A 300 -4.17 -8.69 17.78
CA ASP A 300 -3.73 -9.88 18.54
C ASP A 300 -2.23 -10.18 18.36
N ARG A 301 -1.55 -9.50 17.42
CA ARG A 301 -0.12 -9.72 17.13
C ARG A 301 0.79 -9.49 18.34
N PRO A 302 0.65 -8.40 19.13
CA PRO A 302 1.52 -8.18 20.28
C PRO A 302 1.46 -9.33 21.28
N ASP A 303 0.25 -9.83 21.54
CA ASP A 303 0.01 -10.94 22.47
C ASP A 303 0.64 -12.26 21.95
N LYS A 304 0.65 -12.49 20.63
CA LYS A 304 1.33 -13.66 20.03
C LYS A 304 2.85 -13.55 20.07
N ILE A 305 3.40 -12.39 19.74
CA ILE A 305 4.85 -12.15 19.75
C ILE A 305 5.41 -12.36 21.16
N LEU A 306 4.70 -11.89 22.19
CA LEU A 306 5.10 -12.09 23.59
C LEU A 306 5.03 -13.57 24.05
N LYS A 307 4.07 -14.34 23.52
CA LYS A 307 3.85 -15.75 23.90
C LYS A 307 4.74 -16.74 23.14
N SER A 308 5.27 -16.35 21.98
CA SER A 308 6.12 -17.20 21.14
C SER A 308 7.43 -16.48 20.81
N PRO A 309 8.35 -16.31 21.78
CA PRO A 309 9.65 -15.69 21.54
C PRO A 309 10.56 -16.56 20.66
N GLU A 310 10.30 -17.87 20.55
CA GLU A 310 10.93 -18.72 19.55
C GLU A 310 10.38 -18.37 18.17
N SER A 311 11.29 -17.98 17.26
CA SER A 311 10.93 -17.51 15.92
C SER A 311 9.96 -18.49 15.22
N PRO A 312 8.80 -18.04 14.74
CA PRO A 312 7.83 -18.90 14.04
C PRO A 312 8.39 -19.53 12.75
N LEU A 313 9.61 -19.14 12.31
CA LEU A 313 10.35 -19.79 11.23
C LEU A 313 10.55 -21.30 11.46
N TRP A 314 10.59 -21.77 12.71
CA TRP A 314 10.96 -23.15 13.03
C TRP A 314 9.80 -24.16 13.07
N GLN A 315 8.55 -23.69 12.94
CA GLN A 315 7.40 -24.52 13.28
C GLN A 315 6.60 -25.09 12.10
N SER A 316 6.90 -24.77 10.84
CA SER A 316 5.96 -25.13 9.77
C SER A 316 6.49 -25.81 8.50
N GLU A 317 7.79 -25.90 8.20
CA GLU A 317 8.20 -26.48 6.91
C GLU A 317 9.49 -27.30 6.96
N ASP A 318 9.36 -28.59 6.64
CA ASP A 318 10.43 -29.58 6.51
C ASP A 318 11.23 -29.37 5.21
N ILE A 319 11.75 -28.17 4.97
CA ILE A 319 12.64 -27.93 3.83
C ILE A 319 14.06 -28.30 4.24
N GLN A 320 14.68 -29.18 3.48
CA GLN A 320 16.06 -29.59 3.66
C GLN A 320 16.99 -28.81 2.75
N ASN A 321 18.28 -28.74 3.12
CA ASN A 321 19.31 -28.16 2.26
C ASN A 321 19.41 -28.86 0.89
N SER A 322 19.07 -30.15 0.82
CA SER A 322 18.98 -30.91 -0.42
C SER A 322 17.93 -30.34 -1.36
N ASP A 323 16.75 -29.98 -0.85
CA ASP A 323 15.62 -29.49 -1.66
C ASP A 323 15.94 -28.14 -2.30
N VAL A 324 16.62 -27.27 -1.55
CA VAL A 324 17.14 -25.99 -2.05
C VAL A 324 18.12 -26.21 -3.20
N ASN A 325 19.10 -27.10 -3.01
CA ASN A 325 20.10 -27.39 -4.04
C ASN A 325 19.45 -28.00 -5.30
N ILE A 326 18.53 -28.95 -5.14
CA ILE A 326 17.81 -29.58 -6.25
C ILE A 326 17.03 -28.54 -7.05
N SER A 327 16.31 -27.65 -6.36
CA SER A 327 15.47 -26.63 -7.01
C SER A 327 16.32 -25.62 -7.80
N ILE A 328 17.46 -25.20 -7.24
CA ILE A 328 18.41 -24.31 -7.93
C ILE A 328 19.01 -25.00 -9.15
N SER A 329 19.44 -26.26 -9.03
CA SER A 329 19.99 -27.01 -10.17
C SER A 329 18.96 -27.17 -11.29
N ARG A 330 17.69 -27.46 -10.95
CA ARG A 330 16.60 -27.52 -11.94
C ARG A 330 16.37 -26.18 -12.63
N PHE A 331 16.41 -25.08 -11.87
CA PHE A 331 16.34 -23.74 -12.46
C PHE A 331 17.49 -23.48 -13.45
N GLN A 332 18.72 -23.84 -13.10
CA GLN A 332 19.87 -23.66 -14.00
C GLN A 332 19.73 -24.50 -15.28
N GLN A 333 19.24 -25.75 -15.17
CA GLN A 333 19.03 -26.62 -16.32
C GLN A 333 17.97 -26.08 -17.30
N ARG A 334 16.88 -25.51 -16.78
CA ARG A 334 15.74 -25.09 -17.62
C ARG A 334 15.87 -23.69 -18.24
N THR A 335 16.78 -22.86 -17.72
CA THR A 335 16.95 -21.49 -18.20
C THR A 335 17.85 -21.40 -19.43
N SER A 336 18.51 -22.49 -19.83
CA SER A 336 19.42 -22.58 -20.99
C SER A 336 20.39 -21.40 -21.12
N LEU A 337 20.71 -20.75 -20.00
CA LEU A 337 21.73 -19.72 -19.90
C LEU A 337 23.02 -20.41 -20.35
N GLY A 338 23.72 -19.85 -21.32
CA GLY A 338 24.91 -20.48 -21.92
C GLY A 338 25.99 -20.86 -20.89
N ALA A 339 27.14 -21.34 -21.36
CA ALA A 339 28.23 -21.81 -20.48
C ALA A 339 28.62 -20.81 -19.37
N GLU A 340 28.44 -19.50 -19.62
CA GLU A 340 28.59 -18.42 -18.64
C GLU A 340 27.27 -17.62 -18.49
N PRO A 341 26.47 -17.85 -17.44
CA PRO A 341 25.28 -17.04 -17.17
C PRO A 341 25.65 -15.60 -16.77
N PRO A 342 24.81 -14.60 -17.07
CA PRO A 342 25.02 -13.21 -16.66
C PRO A 342 25.28 -13.06 -15.16
N ALA A 343 26.19 -12.15 -14.78
CA ALA A 343 26.56 -11.90 -13.39
C ALA A 343 25.35 -11.52 -12.50
N ALA A 344 24.37 -10.80 -13.05
CA ALA A 344 23.13 -10.46 -12.34
C ALA A 344 22.35 -11.70 -11.88
N ILE A 345 22.22 -12.70 -12.75
CA ILE A 345 21.54 -13.96 -12.43
C ILE A 345 22.33 -14.74 -11.37
N LEU A 346 23.65 -14.82 -11.50
CA LEU A 346 24.52 -15.48 -10.52
C LEU A 346 24.38 -14.84 -9.13
N HIS A 347 24.38 -13.52 -9.06
CA HIS A 347 24.20 -12.79 -7.81
C HIS A 347 22.83 -13.06 -7.17
N ARG A 348 21.75 -13.03 -7.97
CA ARG A 348 20.39 -13.34 -7.48
C ARG A 348 20.25 -14.78 -7.02
N LEU A 349 20.82 -15.75 -7.74
CA LEU A 349 20.82 -17.15 -7.32
C LEU A 349 21.58 -17.35 -6.01
N PHE A 350 22.72 -16.67 -5.84
CA PHE A 350 23.46 -16.69 -4.58
C PHE A 350 22.63 -16.12 -3.41
N LEU A 351 22.00 -14.96 -3.61
CA LEU A 351 21.13 -14.35 -2.61
C LEU A 351 19.94 -15.27 -2.27
N LEU A 352 19.25 -15.79 -3.28
CA LEU A 352 18.11 -16.68 -3.12
C LEU A 352 18.49 -17.95 -2.35
N ARG A 353 19.63 -18.56 -2.68
CA ARG A 353 20.17 -19.71 -1.95
C ARG A 353 20.42 -19.38 -0.48
N SER A 354 21.00 -18.22 -0.21
CA SER A 354 21.28 -17.77 1.16
C SER A 354 19.99 -17.57 1.95
N LEU A 355 18.99 -16.92 1.36
CA LEU A 355 17.67 -16.70 1.97
C LEU A 355 16.96 -18.02 2.29
N LEU A 356 16.90 -18.95 1.33
CA LEU A 356 16.24 -20.24 1.51
C LEU A 356 16.95 -21.09 2.56
N ARG A 357 18.28 -21.04 2.65
CA ARG A 357 19.04 -21.75 3.68
C ARG A 357 18.84 -21.20 5.09
N MET A 358 18.52 -19.91 5.23
CA MET A 358 18.12 -19.36 6.53
C MET A 358 16.74 -19.85 6.97
N ALA A 359 15.90 -20.27 6.02
CA ALA A 359 14.58 -20.84 6.30
C ALA A 359 14.61 -22.37 6.53
N VAL A 360 15.73 -23.05 6.23
CA VAL A 360 15.94 -24.48 6.51
C VAL A 360 16.14 -24.69 8.01
N LYS A 361 15.46 -25.67 8.59
CA LYS A 361 15.64 -26.08 9.98
C LYS A 361 17.09 -26.55 10.22
N ARG A 362 17.76 -26.01 11.25
CA ARG A 362 19.08 -26.50 11.68
C ARG A 362 18.96 -27.77 12.51
#